data_AF-A0A3D0L8A6-F1
#
_entry.id   AF-A0A3D0L8A6-F1
#
_cell.length_a   1.000
_cell.length_b   1.000
_cell.length_c   1.000
_cell.angle_alpha   90.00
_cell.angle_beta   90.00
_cell.angle_gamma   90.00
#
_symmetry.space_group_name_H-M   'P 1'
#
loop_
_entity.id
_entity.type
_entity.pdbx_description
1 polymer ?
#
loop_
_entity_poly.entity_id
_entity_poly.type
_entity_poly.pdbx_seq_one_letter_code
_entity_poly.pdbx_strand_id
1 'polypeptide(L)'
;MEDKSSVIFGNVIPKSVVKKAARAQKKYLRKFGDDREKKYHLAAVDNPVLTPAMGVKVLKLSDNPLETLPEKSVVIGNIRMGFGHYRISMAMASCAHAMGYTPLWLDLNSFPETVCTKIIGSQNEMYSMASR
;
A
#
# COMPACT_ATOMS: atom_id res chain seq x y z
N MET A 1 -18.82 8.12 14.62
CA MET A 1 -17.92 8.04 13.45
C MET A 1 -18.79 8.13 12.21
N GLU A 2 -18.51 9.08 11.32
CA GLU A 2 -19.28 9.27 10.09
C GLU A 2 -19.11 8.05 9.17
N ASP A 3 -20.19 7.61 8.51
CA ASP A 3 -20.15 6.46 7.60
C ASP A 3 -19.44 6.85 6.29
N LYS A 4 -18.14 6.53 6.22
CA LYS A 4 -17.30 6.72 5.02
C LYS A 4 -17.36 5.55 4.04
N SER A 5 -18.18 4.53 4.31
CA SER A 5 -18.20 3.27 3.54
C SER A 5 -19.45 3.13 2.68
N SER A 6 -20.56 3.77 3.03
CA SER A 6 -21.81 3.72 2.26
C SER A 6 -21.98 4.91 1.30
N VAL A 7 -21.21 5.99 1.46
CA VAL A 7 -21.19 7.13 0.55
C VAL A 7 -19.75 7.54 0.26
N ILE A 8 -19.36 7.53 -1.01
CA ILE A 8 -18.00 7.89 -1.45
C ILE A 8 -18.10 9.02 -2.48
N PHE A 9 -17.52 10.19 -2.18
CA PHE A 9 -17.59 11.39 -3.00
C PHE A 9 -19.04 11.77 -3.40
N GLY A 10 -19.99 11.65 -2.46
CA GLY A 10 -21.42 11.90 -2.69
C GLY A 10 -22.18 10.76 -3.37
N ASN A 11 -21.50 9.70 -3.82
CA ASN A 11 -22.12 8.55 -4.46
C ASN A 11 -22.57 7.53 -3.43
N VAL A 12 -23.88 7.30 -3.35
CA VAL A 12 -24.47 6.31 -2.43
C VAL A 12 -24.26 4.91 -2.97
N ILE A 13 -23.67 4.04 -2.15
CA ILE A 13 -23.44 2.64 -2.45
C ILE A 13 -24.68 1.83 -2.04
N PRO A 14 -25.20 0.94 -2.91
CA PRO A 14 -26.36 0.11 -2.56
C PRO A 14 -26.13 -0.71 -1.29
N LYS A 15 -27.15 -0.77 -0.41
CA LYS A 15 -27.10 -1.51 0.87
C LYS A 15 -26.70 -2.98 0.68
N SER A 16 -27.09 -3.60 -0.43
CA SER A 16 -26.71 -4.98 -0.78
C SER A 16 -25.21 -5.13 -0.99
N VAL A 17 -24.57 -4.16 -1.65
CA VAL A 17 -23.12 -4.11 -1.90
C VAL A 17 -22.38 -3.89 -0.58
N VAL A 18 -22.83 -2.94 0.26
CA VAL A 18 -22.25 -2.72 1.59
C VAL A 18 -22.31 -4.00 2.43
N LYS A 19 -23.45 -4.70 2.44
CA LYS A 19 -23.62 -5.97 3.16
C LYS A 19 -22.69 -7.06 2.60
N LYS A 20 -22.49 -7.13 1.28
CA LYS A 20 -21.55 -8.06 0.63
C LYS A 20 -20.10 -7.75 1.04
N ALA A 21 -19.69 -6.49 1.03
CA ALA A 21 -18.37 -6.05 1.44
C ALA A 21 -18.10 -6.38 2.93
N ALA A 22 -19.07 -6.10 3.82
CA ALA A 22 -18.95 -6.43 5.23
C ALA A 22 -18.80 -7.95 5.48
N ARG A 23 -19.52 -8.78 4.72
CA ARG A 23 -19.36 -10.25 4.78
C ARG A 23 -17.98 -10.70 4.30
N ALA A 24 -17.48 -10.12 3.21
CA ALA A 24 -16.15 -10.41 2.69
C ALA A 24 -15.06 -10.01 3.69
N GLN A 25 -15.18 -8.82 4.29
CA GLN A 25 -14.28 -8.35 5.33
C GLN A 25 -14.24 -9.31 6.52
N LYS A 26 -15.41 -9.74 7.04
CA LYS A 26 -15.47 -10.74 8.13
C LYS A 26 -14.76 -12.04 7.78
N LYS A 27 -14.87 -12.51 6.52
CA LYS A 27 -14.15 -13.69 6.03
C LYS A 27 -12.64 -13.47 6.04
N TYR A 28 -12.16 -12.30 5.60
CA TYR A 28 -10.74 -11.96 5.63
C TYR A 28 -10.19 -11.84 7.05
N LEU A 29 -10.91 -11.19 7.96
CA LEU A 29 -10.52 -11.10 9.37
C LEU A 29 -10.37 -12.49 9.99
N ARG A 30 -11.32 -13.40 9.72
CA ARG A 30 -11.24 -14.79 10.19
C ARG A 30 -10.05 -15.56 9.59
N LYS A 31 -9.71 -15.32 8.32
CA LYS A 31 -8.66 -16.06 7.61
C LYS A 31 -7.24 -15.53 7.91
N PHE A 32 -7.07 -14.22 8.00
CA PHE A 32 -5.76 -13.56 8.01
C PHE A 32 -5.43 -12.83 9.31
N GLY A 33 -6.40 -12.70 10.22
CA GLY A 33 -6.28 -11.92 11.45
C GLY A 33 -6.83 -10.50 11.32
N ASP A 34 -6.76 -9.76 12.42
CA ASP A 34 -7.14 -8.35 12.51
C ASP A 34 -5.95 -7.56 13.10
N ASP A 35 -5.41 -6.62 12.32
CA ASP A 35 -4.29 -5.77 12.71
C ASP A 35 -4.68 -4.28 12.81
N ARG A 36 -5.98 -3.97 12.91
CA ARG A 36 -6.47 -2.57 12.99
C ARG A 36 -5.90 -1.77 14.15
N GLU A 37 -5.67 -2.42 15.29
CA GLU A 37 -5.10 -1.79 16.49
C GLU A 37 -3.57 -1.86 16.52
N LYS A 38 -2.95 -2.53 15.53
CA LYS A 38 -1.49 -2.68 15.47
C LYS A 38 -0.88 -1.44 14.83
N LYS A 39 0.03 -0.80 15.56
CA LYS A 39 0.85 0.30 15.05
C LYS A 39 2.08 -0.26 14.37
N TYR A 40 2.29 0.13 13.11
CA TYR A 40 3.48 -0.19 12.34
C TYR A 40 4.31 1.07 12.18
N HIS A 41 5.57 1.01 12.59
CA HIS A 41 6.52 2.09 12.37
C HIS A 41 7.30 1.83 11.09
N LEU A 42 7.61 2.91 10.38
CA LEU A 42 8.34 2.85 9.12
C LEU A 42 9.62 3.67 9.25
N ALA A 43 10.66 3.28 8.52
CA ALA A 43 11.86 4.08 8.27
C ALA A 43 11.96 4.38 6.76
N ALA A 44 12.44 5.58 6.44
CA ALA A 44 12.78 5.97 5.07
C ALA A 44 14.26 5.67 4.81
N VAL A 45 14.54 4.64 4.01
CA VAL A 45 15.90 4.18 3.74
C VAL A 45 16.29 4.40 2.28
N ASP A 46 17.56 4.67 2.05
CA ASP A 46 18.07 4.77 0.68
C ASP A 46 18.10 3.38 0.02
N ASN A 47 17.78 3.37 -1.26
CA ASN A 47 17.85 2.23 -2.16
C ASN A 47 19.08 2.39 -3.08
N PRO A 48 19.92 1.36 -3.22
CA PRO A 48 21.18 1.47 -3.98
C PRO A 48 21.00 1.79 -5.47
N VAL A 49 19.82 1.55 -6.04
CA VAL A 49 19.52 1.79 -7.46
C VAL A 49 18.61 3.00 -7.64
N LEU A 50 17.51 3.07 -6.89
CA LEU A 50 16.48 4.09 -7.09
C LEU A 50 16.86 5.45 -6.47
N THR A 51 17.62 5.46 -5.38
CA THR A 51 18.04 6.72 -4.74
C THR A 51 19.00 7.51 -5.62
N PRO A 52 20.09 6.92 -6.17
CA PRO A 52 20.98 7.67 -7.04
C PRO A 52 20.30 8.16 -8.32
N ALA A 53 19.34 7.40 -8.85
CA ALA A 53 18.68 7.74 -10.12
C ALA A 53 17.54 8.76 -9.98
N MET A 54 16.77 8.72 -8.88
CA MET A 54 15.50 9.44 -8.76
C MET A 54 15.23 9.96 -7.34
N GLY A 55 16.23 9.99 -6.45
CA GLY A 55 16.08 10.48 -5.08
C GLY A 55 15.09 9.70 -4.21
N VAL A 56 14.72 8.48 -4.63
CA VAL A 56 13.72 7.65 -3.93
C VAL A 56 14.22 7.23 -2.56
N LYS A 57 13.38 7.35 -1.53
CA LYS A 57 13.56 6.66 -0.25
C LYS A 57 12.50 5.58 -0.10
N VAL A 58 12.92 4.36 0.20
CA VAL A 58 12.00 3.22 0.38
C VAL A 58 11.51 3.21 1.82
N LEU A 59 10.20 3.09 2.00
CA LEU A 59 9.60 2.90 3.31
C LEU A 59 9.65 1.41 3.69
N LYS A 60 10.34 1.10 4.79
CA LYS A 60 10.45 -0.25 5.36
C LYS A 60 9.97 -0.24 6.79
N LEU A 61 9.55 -1.40 7.31
CA LEU A 61 9.23 -1.52 8.73
C LEU A 61 10.45 -1.22 9.59
N SER A 62 10.17 -0.60 10.72
CA SER A 62 11.14 -0.24 11.74
C SER A 62 10.52 -0.48 13.12
N ASP A 63 11.37 -0.65 14.12
CA ASP A 63 10.95 -0.68 15.52
C ASP A 63 10.65 0.74 16.04
N ASN A 64 11.27 1.76 15.42
CA ASN A 64 11.16 3.15 15.83
C ASN A 64 10.33 3.97 14.83
N PRO A 65 9.50 4.92 15.29
CA PRO A 65 8.76 5.81 14.41
C PRO A 65 9.70 6.70 13.59
N LEU A 66 9.35 6.94 12.33
CA LEU A 66 9.94 8.03 11.55
C LEU A 66 9.45 9.36 12.13
N GLU A 67 10.31 10.02 12.92
CA GLU A 67 9.95 11.23 13.64
C GLU A 67 9.62 12.41 12.72
N THR A 68 10.36 12.53 11.61
CA THR A 68 10.18 13.61 10.64
C THR A 68 10.21 13.06 9.22
N LEU A 69 9.21 13.42 8.41
CA LEU A 69 9.21 13.14 6.98
C LEU A 69 10.19 14.07 6.26
N PRO A 70 10.89 13.60 5.22
CA PRO A 70 11.69 14.47 4.36
C PRO A 70 10.87 15.65 3.82
N GLU A 71 11.52 16.78 3.56
CA GLU A 71 10.85 17.93 2.98
C GLU A 71 10.23 17.57 1.61
N LYS A 72 9.06 18.16 1.31
CA LYS A 72 8.31 17.93 0.06
C LYS A 72 8.12 16.44 -0.25
N SER A 73 7.80 15.63 0.76
CA SER A 73 7.58 14.19 0.57
C SER A 73 6.32 13.90 -0.26
N VAL A 74 6.42 12.97 -1.20
CA VAL A 74 5.26 12.36 -1.86
C VAL A 74 5.32 10.84 -1.73
N VAL A 75 4.24 10.22 -1.27
CA VAL A 75 4.18 8.76 -1.10
C VAL A 75 3.65 8.11 -2.38
N ILE A 76 4.45 7.19 -2.94
CA ILE A 76 4.11 6.40 -4.12
C ILE A 76 3.87 4.97 -3.67
N GLY A 77 2.58 4.63 -3.53
CA GLY A 77 2.12 3.31 -3.10
C GLY A 77 1.95 2.33 -4.27
N ASN A 78 2.37 1.08 -4.11
CA ASN A 78 2.05 0.01 -5.07
C ASN A 78 1.80 -1.35 -4.40
N ILE A 79 1.06 -2.22 -5.09
CA ILE A 79 0.64 -3.56 -4.66
C ILE A 79 1.46 -4.66 -5.39
N ARG A 80 2.48 -4.26 -6.17
CA ARG A 80 3.41 -5.13 -6.93
C ARG A 80 2.82 -6.43 -7.50
N MET A 81 1.74 -6.33 -8.27
CA MET A 81 1.19 -7.47 -9.03
C MET A 81 1.89 -7.63 -10.40
N GLY A 82 3.22 -7.53 -10.44
CA GLY A 82 4.05 -7.60 -11.65
C GLY A 82 4.91 -6.35 -11.94
N PHE A 83 5.80 -6.46 -12.95
CA PHE A 83 6.77 -5.41 -13.28
C PHE A 83 6.15 -4.11 -13.84
N GLY A 84 4.93 -4.18 -14.40
CA GLY A 84 4.22 -2.99 -14.90
C GLY A 84 3.95 -1.96 -13.80
N HIS A 85 3.49 -2.40 -12.64
CA HIS A 85 3.26 -1.52 -11.49
C HIS A 85 4.55 -0.86 -10.98
N TYR A 86 5.67 -1.58 -11.05
CA TYR A 86 6.97 -1.02 -10.73
C TYR A 86 7.36 0.09 -11.70
N ARG A 87 7.18 -0.11 -13.01
CA ARG A 87 7.48 0.92 -14.02
C ARG A 87 6.63 2.17 -13.84
N ILE A 88 5.34 2.02 -13.55
CA ILE A 88 4.45 3.15 -13.27
C ILE A 88 4.94 3.90 -12.01
N SER A 89 5.31 3.18 -10.96
CA SER A 89 5.84 3.78 -9.72
C SER A 89 7.17 4.50 -9.97
N MET A 90 8.06 3.94 -10.81
CA MET A 90 9.30 4.60 -11.22
C MET A 90 9.03 5.88 -12.00
N ALA A 91 8.07 5.87 -12.92
CA ALA A 91 7.71 7.07 -13.69
C ALA A 91 7.17 8.18 -12.78
N MET A 92 6.30 7.83 -11.81
CA MET A 92 5.82 8.78 -10.79
C MET A 92 6.96 9.32 -9.93
N ALA A 93 7.89 8.46 -9.50
CA ALA A 93 9.03 8.85 -8.67
C ALA A 93 9.98 9.79 -9.42
N SER A 94 10.27 9.48 -10.69
CA SER A 94 11.08 10.31 -11.57
C SER A 94 10.46 11.71 -11.75
N CYS A 95 9.15 11.77 -12.02
CA CYS A 95 8.43 13.04 -12.15
C CYS A 95 8.45 13.86 -10.85
N ALA A 96 8.13 13.22 -9.72
CA ALA A 96 8.18 13.87 -8.41
C ALA A 96 9.57 14.45 -8.11
N HIS A 97 10.62 13.66 -8.35
CA HIS A 97 11.99 14.11 -8.16
C HIS A 97 12.36 15.30 -9.05
N ALA A 98 11.99 15.26 -10.34
CA ALA A 98 12.21 16.36 -11.28
C ALA A 98 11.47 17.64 -10.86
N MET A 99 10.33 17.52 -10.17
CA MET A 99 9.57 18.63 -9.59
C MET A 99 10.12 19.11 -8.22
N GLY A 100 11.21 18.52 -7.73
CA GLY A 100 11.84 18.87 -6.45
C GLY A 100 11.15 18.28 -5.21
N TYR A 101 10.33 17.24 -5.38
CA TYR A 101 9.77 16.47 -4.27
C TYR A 101 10.70 15.31 -3.87
N THR A 102 10.55 14.82 -2.65
CA THR A 102 11.19 13.59 -2.17
C THR A 102 10.25 12.40 -2.35
N PRO A 103 10.47 11.51 -3.34
CA PRO A 103 9.61 10.35 -3.53
C PRO A 103 9.85 9.29 -2.45
N LEU A 104 8.81 8.98 -1.68
CA LEU A 104 8.76 7.91 -0.70
C LEU A 104 8.05 6.70 -1.29
N TRP A 105 8.77 5.61 -1.45
CA TRP A 105 8.26 4.41 -2.09
C TRP A 105 7.65 3.46 -1.06
N LEU A 106 6.34 3.20 -1.17
CA LEU A 106 5.59 2.31 -0.31
C LEU A 106 5.12 1.08 -1.12
N ASP A 107 5.90 0.00 -1.08
CA ASP A 107 5.50 -1.26 -1.69
C ASP A 107 4.79 -2.13 -0.65
N LEU A 108 3.47 -2.27 -0.80
CA LEU A 108 2.64 -3.00 0.15
C LEU A 108 3.06 -4.46 0.29
N ASN A 109 3.63 -5.07 -0.75
CA ASN A 109 4.12 -6.45 -0.66
C ASN A 109 5.41 -6.59 0.15
N SER A 110 6.04 -5.49 0.56
CA SER A 110 7.25 -5.51 1.41
C SER A 110 6.96 -5.69 2.90
N PHE A 111 5.69 -5.87 3.29
CA PHE A 111 5.25 -5.99 4.68
C PHE A 111 4.56 -7.34 4.97
N PRO A 112 5.25 -8.49 4.84
CA PRO A 112 4.65 -9.82 4.90
C PRO A 112 3.91 -10.14 6.20
N GLU A 113 4.24 -9.48 7.30
CA GLU A 113 3.59 -9.65 8.60
C GLU A 113 2.22 -8.98 8.70
N THR A 114 1.91 -8.01 7.83
CA THR A 114 0.63 -7.29 7.84
C THR A 114 -0.51 -8.14 7.28
N VAL A 115 -1.72 -7.89 7.76
CA VAL A 115 -2.93 -8.53 7.22
C VAL A 115 -3.15 -8.10 5.77
N CYS A 116 -2.81 -6.86 5.41
CA CYS A 116 -2.89 -6.35 4.04
C CYS A 116 -2.11 -7.22 3.05
N THR A 117 -0.82 -7.48 3.33
CA THR A 117 0.04 -8.29 2.45
C THR A 117 -0.43 -9.74 2.35
N LYS A 118 -0.90 -10.32 3.45
CA LYS A 118 -1.46 -11.68 3.44
C LYS A 118 -2.70 -11.79 2.54
N ILE A 119 -3.57 -10.76 2.57
CA ILE A 119 -4.74 -10.67 1.70
C ILE A 119 -4.31 -10.52 0.23
N ILE A 120 -3.34 -9.65 -0.07
CA ILE A 120 -2.82 -9.46 -1.43
C ILE A 120 -2.21 -10.77 -1.96
N GLY A 121 -1.32 -11.40 -1.18
CA GLY A 121 -0.66 -12.64 -1.52
C GLY A 121 -1.66 -13.76 -1.84
N SER A 122 -2.65 -13.98 -0.98
CA SER A 122 -3.68 -15.01 -1.22
C SER A 122 -4.54 -14.74 -2.46
N GLN A 123 -4.79 -13.47 -2.82
CA GLN A 123 -5.52 -13.15 -4.05
C GLN A 123 -4.64 -13.36 -5.28
N ASN A 124 -3.35 -13.01 -5.19
CA ASN A 124 -2.39 -13.24 -6.26
C ASN A 124 -2.17 -14.74 -6.53
N GLU A 125 -2.08 -15.56 -5.48
CA GLU A 125 -2.03 -17.02 -5.60
C GLU A 125 -3.28 -17.58 -6.29
N MET A 126 -4.47 -17.15 -5.86
CA MET A 126 -5.73 -17.60 -6.45
C MET A 126 -5.84 -17.22 -7.92
N TYR A 127 -5.46 -15.98 -8.26
CA TYR A 127 -5.41 -15.52 -9.65
C TYR A 127 -4.42 -16.36 -10.47
N SER A 128 -3.22 -16.58 -9.94
CA SER A 128 -2.17 -17.36 -10.63
C SER A 128 -2.58 -18.82 -10.84
N MET A 129 -3.28 -19.43 -9.87
CA MET A 129 -3.80 -20.78 -9.97
C MET A 129 -4.89 -20.91 -11.04
N ALA A 130 -5.77 -19.91 -11.17
CA ALA A 130 -6.85 -19.91 -12.15
C ALA A 130 -6.42 -19.46 -13.56
N SER A 131 -5.24 -18.82 -13.66
CA SER A 131 -4.67 -18.34 -14.92
C SER A 131 -3.67 -19.31 -15.55
N ARG A 132 -3.38 -20.44 -14.89
CA ARG A 132 -2.60 -21.56 -15.44
C ARG A 132 -3.55 -22.53 -16.14
#